data_AF-A0A202DTG2-F1
#
_entry.id   AF-A0A202DTG2-F1
#
_cell.length_a   1.000
_cell.length_b   1.000
_cell.length_c   1.000
_cell.angle_alpha   90.00
_cell.angle_beta   90.00
_cell.angle_gamma   90.00
#
_symmetry.space_group_name_H-M   'P 1'
#
loop_
_entity.id
_entity.type
_entity.pdbx_description
1 polymer ?
#
loop_
_entity_poly.entity_id
_entity_poly.type
_entity_poly.pdbx_seq_one_letter_code
_entity_poly.pdbx_strand_id
1 'polypeptide(L)'
;MDKETHLYRFETNDPEVNKRMRQRQDFKLVGFGVNHPCWQYQASFYSPKEAKRTLGRITRSKVKFVPSEDLFVAKTGAIVALKEKIVNT
;
A
#
# COMPACT_ATOMS: atom_id res chain seq x y z
N MET A 1 -12.23 16.86 21.41
CA MET A 1 -11.94 17.63 20.18
C MET A 1 -11.83 16.62 19.08
N ASP A 2 -12.87 16.49 18.25
CA ASP A 2 -12.84 15.58 17.11
C ASP A 2 -11.75 16.05 16.16
N LYS A 3 -10.75 15.19 15.91
CA LYS A 3 -9.66 15.54 15.02
C LYS A 3 -10.20 15.53 13.60
N GLU A 4 -9.89 16.57 12.84
CA GLU A 4 -10.25 16.63 11.43
C GLU A 4 -9.54 15.50 10.67
N THR A 5 -10.31 14.73 9.91
CA THR A 5 -9.75 13.68 9.04
C THR A 5 -9.53 14.25 7.65
N HIS A 6 -8.42 13.86 7.04
CA HIS A 6 -8.06 14.22 5.68
C HIS A 6 -8.20 13.01 4.77
N LEU A 7 -8.55 13.25 3.51
CA LEU A 7 -8.75 12.21 2.52
C LEU A 7 -7.46 11.93 1.76
N TYR A 8 -7.01 10.67 1.75
CA TYR A 8 -5.79 10.21 1.10
C TYR A 8 -6.12 9.23 -0.02
N ARG A 9 -5.32 9.28 -1.10
CA ARG A 9 -5.40 8.32 -2.21
C ARG A 9 -4.36 7.23 -2.08
N PHE A 10 -4.78 6.02 -2.46
CA PHE A 10 -3.94 4.84 -2.54
C PHE A 10 -4.11 4.23 -3.92
N GLU A 11 -3.01 3.82 -4.54
CA GLU A 11 -3.04 3.12 -5.82
C GLU A 11 -2.28 1.79 -5.70
N THR A 12 -2.76 0.77 -6.40
CA THR A 12 -2.04 -0.49 -6.50
C THR A 12 -2.30 -1.17 -7.84
N ASN A 13 -1.28 -1.86 -8.33
CA ASN A 13 -1.37 -2.82 -9.43
C ASN A 13 -1.24 -4.28 -8.98
N ASP A 14 -1.13 -4.51 -7.66
CA ASP A 14 -0.99 -5.84 -7.07
C ASP A 14 -2.39 -6.38 -6.68
N PRO A 15 -2.84 -7.51 -7.28
CA PRO A 15 -4.16 -8.08 -7.00
C PRO A 15 -4.38 -8.46 -5.52
N GLU A 16 -3.33 -8.86 -4.82
CA GLU A 16 -3.42 -9.28 -3.41
C GLU A 16 -3.53 -8.05 -2.48
N VAL A 17 -2.86 -6.94 -2.82
CA VAL A 17 -3.05 -5.65 -2.16
C VAL A 17 -4.47 -5.13 -2.41
N ASN A 18 -4.94 -5.19 -3.66
CA ASN A 18 -6.31 -4.83 -4.03
C ASN A 18 -7.33 -5.64 -3.21
N LYS A 19 -7.17 -6.97 -3.11
CA LYS A 19 -8.04 -7.82 -2.29
C LYS A 19 -8.11 -7.36 -0.83
N ARG A 20 -6.95 -7.07 -0.22
CA ARG A 20 -6.87 -6.57 1.17
C ARG A 20 -7.55 -5.22 1.35
N MET A 21 -7.41 -4.30 0.38
CA MET A 21 -8.10 -3.01 0.42
C MET A 21 -9.62 -3.17 0.26
N ARG A 22 -10.10 -4.04 -0.64
CA ARG A 22 -11.56 -4.29 -0.80
C ARG A 22 -12.22 -4.87 0.44
N GLN A 23 -11.50 -5.65 1.23
CA GLN A 23 -12.01 -6.26 2.46
C GLN A 23 -12.15 -5.26 3.62
N ARG A 24 -11.63 -4.05 3.47
CA ARG A 24 -11.57 -3.03 4.52
C ARG A 24 -12.66 -1.99 4.33
N GLN A 25 -13.45 -1.73 5.37
CA GLN A 25 -14.55 -0.75 5.34
C GLN A 25 -14.05 0.70 5.26
N ASP A 26 -12.81 0.96 5.71
CA ASP A 26 -12.18 2.28 5.67
C ASP A 26 -11.60 2.65 4.29
N PHE A 27 -11.68 1.75 3.31
CA PHE A 27 -11.22 1.98 1.94
C PHE A 27 -12.39 1.98 0.96
N LYS A 28 -12.53 3.05 0.19
CA LYS A 28 -13.51 3.18 -0.90
C LYS A 28 -12.80 3.08 -2.24
N LEU A 29 -13.17 2.12 -3.07
CA LEU A 29 -12.70 2.06 -4.47
C LEU A 29 -13.31 3.24 -5.25
N VAL A 30 -12.46 4.04 -5.89
CA VAL A 30 -12.89 5.24 -6.65
C VAL A 30 -12.51 5.20 -8.12
N GLY A 31 -11.60 4.31 -8.51
CA GLY A 31 -11.18 4.13 -9.89
C GLY A 31 -10.54 2.77 -10.11
N PHE A 32 -10.64 2.26 -11.33
CA PHE A 32 -9.91 1.07 -11.76
C PHE A 32 -9.57 1.15 -13.24
N GLY A 33 -8.43 0.57 -13.61
CA GLY A 33 -8.04 0.40 -15.00
C GLY A 33 -8.86 -0.69 -15.66
N VAL A 34 -9.41 -0.40 -16.84
CA VAL A 34 -10.15 -1.38 -17.65
C VAL A 34 -9.18 -2.34 -18.35
N ASN A 35 -8.07 -1.82 -18.88
CA ASN A 35 -7.10 -2.57 -19.68
C ASN A 35 -5.76 -2.81 -18.96
N HIS A 36 -5.64 -2.36 -17.70
CA HIS A 36 -4.42 -2.52 -16.91
C HIS A 36 -4.81 -2.79 -15.46
N PRO A 37 -4.15 -3.73 -14.75
CA PRO A 37 -4.39 -3.96 -13.34
C PRO A 37 -3.95 -2.74 -12.54
N CYS A 38 -4.86 -1.80 -12.32
CA CYS A 38 -4.66 -0.63 -11.48
C CYS A 38 -5.97 -0.38 -10.74
N TRP A 39 -5.88 -0.20 -9.42
CA TRP A 39 -7.01 0.14 -8.57
C TRP A 39 -6.65 1.34 -7.71
N GLN A 40 -7.56 2.30 -7.67
CA GLN A 40 -7.43 3.54 -6.93
C GLN A 40 -8.47 3.58 -5.82
N TYR A 41 -8.01 3.82 -4.60
CA TYR A 41 -8.81 3.88 -3.39
C TYR A 41 -8.68 5.25 -2.71
N GLN A 42 -9.71 5.60 -1.95
CA GLN A 42 -9.69 6.70 -0.99
C GLN A 42 -9.94 6.17 0.42
N ALA A 43 -9.24 6.76 1.39
CA ALA A 43 -9.42 6.46 2.80
C ALA A 43 -9.09 7.71 3.64
N SER A 44 -9.81 7.89 4.74
CA SER A 44 -9.66 9.04 5.64
C SER A 44 -8.68 8.72 6.78
N PHE A 45 -7.74 9.62 7.04
CA PHE A 45 -6.79 9.50 8.15
C PHE A 45 -6.59 10.85 8.84
N TYR A 46 -6.14 10.86 10.09
CA TYR A 46 -5.86 12.11 10.80
C TYR A 46 -4.54 12.75 10.40
N SER A 47 -3.64 11.98 9.78
CA SER A 47 -2.33 12.49 9.37
C SER A 47 -1.70 11.68 8.24
N PRO A 48 -0.75 12.27 7.48
CA PRO A 48 0.01 11.54 6.46
C PRO A 48 0.81 10.37 7.06
N LYS A 49 1.24 10.49 8.33
CA LYS A 49 1.97 9.44 9.05
C LYS A 49 1.13 8.18 9.22
N GLU A 50 -0.15 8.33 9.51
CA GLU A 50 -1.08 7.19 9.63
C GLU A 50 -1.39 6.56 8.28
N ALA A 51 -1.65 7.37 7.25
CA ALA A 51 -1.84 6.88 5.89
C ALA A 51 -0.62 6.05 5.42
N LYS A 52 0.60 6.57 5.62
CA LYS A 52 1.86 5.87 5.32
C LYS A 52 2.01 4.57 6.10
N ARG A 53 1.69 4.57 7.40
CA ARG A 53 1.73 3.36 8.24
C ARG A 53 0.76 2.31 7.73
N THR A 54 -0.45 2.72 7.35
CA THR A 54 -1.47 1.84 6.78
C THR A 54 -1.03 1.25 5.45
N LEU A 55 -0.42 2.05 4.56
CA LEU A 55 0.16 1.56 3.31
C LEU A 55 1.17 0.43 3.55
N GLY A 56 2.10 0.61 4.49
CA GLY A 56 3.09 -0.42 4.82
C GLY A 56 2.47 -1.70 5.39
N ARG A 57 1.41 -1.58 6.20
CA ARG A 57 0.68 -2.74 6.75
C ARG A 57 -0.05 -3.53 5.67
N ILE A 58 -0.74 -2.84 4.76
CA ILE A 58 -1.51 -3.50 3.71
C ILE A 58 -0.58 -4.20 2.71
N THR A 59 0.50 -3.54 2.32
CA THR A 59 1.48 -4.08 1.36
C THR A 59 2.44 -5.08 2.00
N ARG A 60 2.57 -5.08 3.33
CA ARG A 60 3.57 -5.86 4.09
C ARG A 60 5.01 -5.53 3.68
N SER A 61 5.22 -4.29 3.22
CA SER A 61 6.49 -3.82 2.67
C SER A 61 6.94 -2.52 3.32
N LYS A 62 8.25 -2.26 3.26
CA LYS A 62 8.81 -0.95 3.66
C LYS A 62 8.35 0.12 2.67
N VAL A 63 7.81 1.22 3.20
CA VAL A 63 7.38 2.38 2.43
C VAL A 63 8.55 3.34 2.25
N LYS A 64 8.88 3.68 1.01
CA LYS A 64 9.90 4.67 0.65
C LYS A 64 9.22 5.93 0.11
N PHE A 65 9.82 7.08 0.36
CA PHE A 65 9.42 8.33 -0.29
C PHE A 65 10.25 8.48 -1.57
N VAL A 66 9.60 8.89 -2.66
CA VAL A 66 10.20 9.15 -3.97
C VAL A 66 10.10 10.65 -4.21
N PRO A 67 11.15 11.44 -3.90
CA PRO A 67 11.08 12.90 -3.95
C PRO A 67 10.77 13.48 -5.33
N SER A 68 11.20 12.81 -6.41
CA SER A 68 10.95 13.24 -7.79
C SER A 68 9.48 13.20 -8.19
N GLU A 69 8.68 12.38 -7.51
CA GLU A 69 7.26 12.19 -7.77
C GLU A 69 6.39 12.73 -6.63
N ASP A 70 7.00 13.12 -5.51
CA ASP A 70 6.32 13.46 -4.25
C ASP A 70 5.37 12.34 -3.76
N LEU A 71 5.79 11.08 -3.92
CA LEU A 71 4.96 9.90 -3.62
C LEU A 71 5.58 8.97 -2.58
N PHE A 72 4.72 8.28 -1.83
CA PHE A 72 5.09 7.16 -0.97
C PHE A 72 4.81 5.83 -1.67
N VAL A 73 5.85 5.04 -1.90
CA VAL A 73 5.80 3.78 -2.66
C VAL A 73 6.20 2.60 -1.78
N ALA A 74 5.45 1.50 -1.90
CA ALA A 74 5.78 0.21 -1.30
C ALA A 74 5.86 -0.84 -2.42
N LYS A 75 7.04 -1.42 -2.62
CA LYS A 75 7.23 -2.49 -3.61
C LYS A 75 6.76 -3.81 -3.02
N THR A 76 5.87 -4.51 -3.72
CA THR A 76 5.52 -5.90 -3.42
C THR A 76 6.42 -6.83 -4.24
N GLY A 77 6.75 -7.99 -3.69
CA GLY A 77 7.60 -8.99 -4.32
C GLY A 77 7.45 -10.31 -3.59
N ALA A 78 7.82 -11.42 -4.23
CA ALA A 78 7.81 -12.72 -3.58
C ALA A 78 8.76 -12.69 -2.37
N ILE A 79 8.24 -12.97 -1.18
CA ILE A 79 9.06 -13.30 -0.01
C ILE A 79 9.57 -14.72 -0.25
N VAL A 80 10.54 -14.87 -1.15
CA VAL A 80 11.34 -16.09 -1.18
C VAL A 80 12.29 -15.94 -0.01
N ALA A 81 12.02 -16.61 1.10
CA ALA A 81 13.01 -16.73 2.16
C ALA A 81 14.27 -17.29 1.51
N LEU A 82 15.34 -16.48 1.42
CA LEU A 82 16.63 -16.95 0.95
C LEU A 82 17.11 -17.94 2.02
N LYS A 83 16.83 -19.23 1.83
CA LYS A 83 17.38 -20.27 2.70
C LYS A 83 18.86 -20.33 2.34
N GLU A 84 19.70 -19.65 3.10
CA GLU A 84 21.14 -19.79 3.00
C GLU A 84 21.45 -21.28 3.13
N LYS A 85 21.92 -21.89 2.03
CA LYS A 85 22.52 -23.23 2.11
C LYS A 85 23.81 -23.04 2.91
N ILE A 86 23.79 -23.42 4.18
CA ILE A 86 25.01 -23.63 4.94
C ILE A 86 25.72 -24.79 4.24
N VAL A 87 26.72 -24.45 3.42
CA VAL A 87 27.67 -25.41 2.87
C VAL A 87 28.72 -25.62 3.96
N ASN A 88 28.56 -26.68 4.74
CA ASN A 88 29.64 -27.14 5.61
C ASN A 88 30.74 -27.69 4.69
N THR A 89 31.87 -26.99 4.67
CA THR A 89 33.13 -27.45 4.05
C THR A 89 34.03 -27.98 5.16
#